data_AF-A0A3N5T4F7-F1
#
_entry.id   AF-A0A3N5T4F7-F1
#
_cell.length_a   1.000
_cell.length_b   1.000
_cell.length_c   1.000
_cell.angle_alpha   90.00
_cell.angle_beta   90.00
_cell.angle_gamma   90.00
#
_symmetry.space_group_name_H-M   'P 1'
#
loop_
_entity.id
_entity.type
_entity.pdbx_description
1 polymer ?
#
loop_
_entity_poly.entity_id
_entity_poly.type
_entity_poly.pdbx_seq_one_letter_code
_entity_poly.pdbx_strand_id
1 'polypeptide(L)'
;MKMITLSVVFALATSPIALAQAQAVPNIRQGELLVFSFKIANSTKHVTIVDTANSIIYRYGTPGKVELEFPKNPDNLKKYFTFTWYSRPDMGGTNAGLDEYTLSFENNGYRYEIQYSHYYPDNATSVGIRISDPAGKQIADLAGDSKTISGSLLSLRDDERLIQRPWYEL
;
A
#
# COMPACT_ATOMS: atom_id res chain seq x y z
N MET A 1 36.11 51.62 45.98
CA MET A 1 34.82 51.24 45.34
C MET A 1 35.02 49.87 44.70
N LYS A 2 34.50 48.79 45.31
CA LYS A 2 34.67 47.40 44.81
C LYS A 2 33.54 47.09 43.82
N MET A 3 33.87 46.83 42.56
CA MET A 3 32.90 46.32 41.57
C MET A 3 32.73 44.81 41.75
N ILE A 4 31.47 44.38 41.91
CA ILE A 4 31.06 42.98 41.92
C ILE A 4 30.54 42.66 40.52
N THR A 5 31.20 41.75 39.82
CA THR A 5 30.78 41.30 38.49
C THR A 5 29.75 40.18 38.64
N LEU A 6 28.50 40.43 38.23
CA LEU A 6 27.42 39.45 38.22
C LEU A 6 27.52 38.61 36.94
N SER A 7 27.83 37.32 37.08
CA SER A 7 27.82 36.38 35.94
C SER A 7 26.45 35.73 35.84
N VAL A 8 25.71 36.04 34.77
CA VAL A 8 24.44 35.38 34.44
C VAL A 8 24.76 34.13 33.64
N VAL A 9 24.46 32.95 34.20
CA VAL A 9 24.57 31.67 33.51
C VAL A 9 23.25 31.38 32.79
N PHE A 10 23.26 31.41 31.46
CA PHE A 10 22.13 30.97 30.63
C PHE A 10 22.18 29.44 30.51
N ALA A 11 21.26 28.74 31.17
CA ALA A 11 21.04 27.31 30.95
C ALA A 11 20.12 27.12 29.73
N LEU A 12 20.69 26.74 28.59
CA LEU A 12 19.94 26.34 27.39
C LEU A 12 19.37 24.93 27.61
N ALA A 13 18.08 24.84 27.88
CA ALA A 13 17.35 23.58 27.88
C ALA A 13 17.20 23.09 26.44
N THR A 14 17.97 22.07 26.04
CA THR A 14 17.79 21.40 24.76
C THR A 14 16.66 20.39 24.88
N SER A 15 15.47 20.75 24.37
CA SER A 15 14.40 19.77 24.21
C SER A 15 14.83 18.74 23.16
N PRO A 16 14.70 17.42 23.41
CA PRO A 16 14.97 16.43 22.39
C PRO A 16 13.93 16.59 21.27
N ILE A 17 14.40 16.97 20.08
CA ILE A 17 13.60 16.86 18.86
C ILE A 17 13.36 15.37 18.66
N ALA A 18 12.15 14.91 18.93
CA ALA A 18 11.71 13.57 18.56
C ALA A 18 11.67 13.53 17.03
N LEU A 19 12.74 13.03 16.41
CA LEU A 19 12.70 12.62 15.02
C LEU A 19 11.69 11.48 14.93
N ALA A 20 10.51 11.76 14.36
CA ALA A 20 9.59 10.72 13.95
C ALA A 20 10.36 9.81 12.98
N GLN A 21 10.79 8.65 13.45
CA GLN A 21 11.35 7.63 12.57
C GLN A 21 10.22 7.25 11.63
N ALA A 22 10.40 7.51 10.33
CA ALA A 22 9.51 6.96 9.32
C ALA A 22 9.44 5.45 9.57
N GLN A 23 8.25 4.93 9.83
CA GLN A 23 8.08 3.49 10.05
C GLN A 23 8.58 2.77 8.81
N ALA A 24 9.60 1.92 8.97
CA ALA A 24 10.13 1.13 7.87
C ALA A 24 9.02 0.22 7.34
N VAL A 25 8.76 0.31 6.03
CA VAL A 25 7.78 -0.57 5.37
C VAL A 25 8.37 -1.99 5.31
N PRO A 26 7.68 -3.01 5.84
CA PRO A 26 8.23 -4.35 5.90
C PRO A 26 8.24 -5.03 4.52
N ASN A 27 9.05 -6.09 4.41
CA ASN A 27 9.09 -7.01 3.28
C ASN A 27 9.54 -6.39 1.94
N ILE A 28 10.39 -5.36 1.99
CA ILE A 28 11.11 -4.81 0.84
C ILE A 28 12.56 -5.31 0.88
N ARG A 29 13.09 -5.81 -0.23
CA ARG A 29 14.49 -6.25 -0.38
C ARG A 29 15.33 -5.17 -1.05
N GLN A 30 16.65 -5.32 -0.99
CA GLN A 30 17.57 -4.36 -1.59
C GLN A 30 17.35 -4.25 -3.12
N GLY A 31 17.27 -3.02 -3.62
CA GLY A 31 17.07 -2.72 -5.04
C GLY A 31 15.61 -2.74 -5.50
N GLU A 32 14.67 -3.04 -4.61
CA GLU A 32 13.24 -2.98 -4.91
C GLU A 32 12.65 -1.62 -4.52
N LEU A 33 11.66 -1.17 -5.28
CA LEU A 33 10.97 0.09 -5.03
C LEU A 33 9.58 -0.19 -4.47
N LEU A 34 9.19 0.51 -3.42
CA LEU A 34 7.84 0.39 -2.88
C LEU A 34 6.81 0.95 -3.87
N VAL A 35 5.80 0.14 -4.20
CA VAL A 35 4.61 0.58 -4.94
C VAL A 35 3.48 0.88 -3.97
N PHE A 36 3.12 -0.11 -3.15
CA PHE A 36 1.98 -0.02 -2.24
C PHE A 36 2.14 -0.96 -1.06
N SER A 37 1.75 -0.53 0.14
CA SER A 37 1.76 -1.39 1.33
C SER A 37 0.71 -0.96 2.33
N PHE A 38 0.21 -1.92 3.12
CA PHE A 38 -0.63 -1.68 4.29
C PHE A 38 -0.56 -2.87 5.26
N LYS A 39 -0.92 -2.64 6.52
CA LYS A 39 -1.07 -3.69 7.53
C LYS A 39 -2.51 -4.24 7.50
N ILE A 40 -2.67 -5.54 7.68
CA ILE A 40 -4.00 -6.14 7.93
C ILE A 40 -4.54 -5.66 9.28
N ALA A 41 -5.81 -5.27 9.33
CA ALA A 41 -6.46 -4.82 10.54
C ALA A 41 -6.38 -5.90 11.63
N ASN A 42 -6.08 -5.49 12.87
CA ASN A 42 -5.96 -6.38 14.04
C ASN A 42 -4.94 -7.53 13.86
N SER A 43 -3.92 -7.33 13.02
CA SER A 43 -2.90 -8.32 12.71
C SER A 43 -1.50 -7.69 12.64
N THR A 44 -0.46 -8.51 12.74
CA THR A 44 0.94 -8.13 12.48
C THR A 44 1.35 -8.37 11.03
N LYS A 45 0.43 -8.86 10.19
CA LYS A 45 0.70 -9.16 8.79
C LYS A 45 0.55 -7.92 7.93
N HIS A 46 1.38 -7.84 6.90
CA HIS A 46 1.41 -6.76 5.93
C HIS A 46 1.23 -7.31 4.54
N VAL A 47 0.63 -6.48 3.69
CA VAL A 47 0.71 -6.58 2.23
C VAL A 47 1.75 -5.59 1.78
N THR A 48 2.70 -6.03 0.96
CA THR A 48 3.70 -5.18 0.34
C THR A 48 3.76 -5.51 -1.14
N ILE A 49 3.58 -4.51 -1.98
CA ILE A 49 3.76 -4.58 -3.43
C ILE A 49 4.98 -3.74 -3.76
N VAL A 50 5.93 -4.35 -4.46
CA VAL A 50 7.16 -3.71 -4.88
C VAL A 50 7.33 -3.81 -6.37
N ASP A 51 8.00 -2.83 -6.93
CA ASP A 51 8.51 -2.84 -8.29
C ASP A 51 9.98 -3.30 -8.28
N THR A 52 10.32 -4.07 -9.31
CA THR A 52 11.68 -4.52 -9.62
C THR A 52 11.94 -4.22 -11.09
N ALA A 53 13.20 -4.30 -11.54
CA ALA A 53 13.52 -4.07 -12.95
C ALA A 53 12.69 -4.93 -13.93
N ASN A 54 12.23 -6.11 -13.50
CA ASN A 54 11.59 -7.09 -14.37
C ASN A 54 10.10 -7.30 -14.12
N SER A 55 9.58 -7.00 -12.92
CA SER A 55 8.21 -7.37 -12.54
C SER A 55 7.72 -6.63 -11.29
N ILE A 56 6.40 -6.59 -11.14
CA ILE A 56 5.73 -6.28 -9.88
C ILE A 56 5.71 -7.53 -9.01
N ILE A 57 6.03 -7.40 -7.73
CA ILE A 57 6.01 -8.50 -6.77
C ILE A 57 5.06 -8.17 -5.63
N TYR A 58 4.12 -9.08 -5.38
CA TYR A 58 3.24 -9.08 -4.23
C TYR A 58 3.84 -9.92 -3.10
N ARG A 59 3.76 -9.43 -1.87
CA ARG A 59 4.12 -10.16 -0.66
C ARG A 59 3.08 -10.00 0.43
N TYR A 60 2.88 -11.08 1.17
CA TYR A 60 2.09 -11.13 2.39
C TYR A 60 2.85 -11.86 3.50
N GLY A 61 2.83 -11.32 4.71
CA GLY A 61 3.46 -11.94 5.87
C GLY A 61 3.78 -10.95 6.98
N THR A 62 4.47 -11.41 8.01
CA THR A 62 4.95 -10.56 9.11
C THR A 62 6.29 -9.90 8.74
N PRO A 63 6.70 -8.80 9.40
CA PRO A 63 8.03 -8.23 9.20
C PRO A 63 9.12 -9.29 9.35
N GLY A 64 9.99 -9.42 8.34
CA GLY A 64 11.09 -10.38 8.31
C GLY A 64 10.71 -11.82 7.92
N LYS A 65 9.42 -12.11 7.70
CA LYS A 65 8.94 -13.43 7.26
C LYS A 65 7.83 -13.28 6.22
N VAL A 66 8.20 -13.41 4.96
CA VAL A 66 7.26 -13.51 3.84
C VAL A 66 6.61 -14.89 3.86
N GLU A 67 5.28 -14.93 3.95
CA GLU A 67 4.48 -16.16 3.98
C GLU A 67 3.93 -16.52 2.60
N LEU A 68 3.66 -15.50 1.79
CA LEU A 68 3.27 -15.63 0.39
C LEU A 68 4.00 -14.58 -0.43
N GLU A 69 4.61 -15.00 -1.53
CA GLU A 69 5.27 -14.16 -2.53
C GLU A 69 4.76 -14.56 -3.91
N PHE A 70 4.38 -13.58 -4.73
CA PHE A 70 3.90 -13.82 -6.07
C PHE A 70 4.34 -12.70 -7.04
N PRO A 71 4.77 -13.04 -8.26
CA PRO A 71 5.25 -14.36 -8.67
C PRO A 71 6.52 -14.76 -7.90
N LYS A 72 6.69 -16.05 -7.60
CA LYS A 72 7.91 -16.55 -6.93
C LYS A 72 9.13 -16.53 -7.85
N ASN A 73 8.92 -16.79 -9.14
CA ASN A 73 9.92 -16.76 -10.20
C ASN A 73 9.38 -15.88 -11.34
N PRO A 74 9.59 -14.56 -11.29
CA PRO A 74 9.10 -13.65 -12.32
C PRO A 74 9.80 -13.90 -13.67
N ASP A 75 9.00 -14.10 -14.70
CA ASP A 75 9.39 -14.04 -16.11
C ASP A 75 9.02 -12.66 -16.65
N ASN A 76 9.99 -11.94 -17.22
CA ASN A 76 9.81 -10.56 -17.69
C ASN A 76 8.85 -10.43 -18.88
N LEU A 77 8.54 -11.52 -19.59
CA LEU A 77 7.59 -11.51 -20.71
C LEU A 77 6.15 -11.78 -20.26
N LYS A 78 5.95 -12.27 -19.03
CA LYS A 78 4.63 -12.67 -18.55
C LYS A 78 3.96 -11.56 -17.73
N LYS A 79 2.73 -11.24 -18.11
CA LYS A 79 1.85 -10.37 -17.31
C LYS A 79 1.17 -11.17 -16.22
N TYR A 80 1.63 -11.03 -14.98
CA TYR A 80 1.12 -11.79 -13.83
C TYR A 80 -0.10 -11.17 -13.18
N PHE A 81 -0.27 -9.86 -13.32
CA PHE A 81 -1.33 -9.12 -12.65
C PHE A 81 -2.24 -8.41 -13.65
N THR A 82 -3.50 -8.28 -13.25
CA THR A 82 -4.46 -7.38 -13.89
C THR A 82 -4.69 -6.20 -12.97
N PHE A 83 -4.46 -4.99 -13.48
CA PHE A 83 -4.77 -3.75 -12.80
C PHE A 83 -6.08 -3.16 -13.35
N THR A 84 -6.99 -2.84 -12.46
CA THR A 84 -8.25 -2.17 -12.76
C THR A 84 -8.36 -0.92 -11.93
N TRP A 85 -8.78 0.17 -12.56
CA TRP A 85 -8.98 1.44 -11.88
C TRP A 85 -10.27 2.10 -12.35
N TYR A 86 -10.90 2.82 -11.43
CA TYR A 86 -12.03 3.70 -11.67
C TYR A 86 -11.81 4.96 -10.85
N SER A 87 -11.93 6.12 -11.49
CA SER A 87 -11.86 7.42 -10.82
C SER A 87 -13.01 8.28 -11.32
N ARG A 88 -13.77 8.81 -10.37
CA ARG A 88 -14.82 9.79 -10.60
C ARG A 88 -14.44 11.05 -9.84
N PRO A 89 -14.21 12.19 -10.52
CA PRO A 89 -13.90 13.44 -9.84
C PRO A 89 -15.09 13.88 -8.98
N ASP A 90 -14.79 14.56 -7.88
CA ASP A 90 -15.84 15.11 -7.03
C ASP A 90 -16.52 16.30 -7.71
N MET A 91 -17.80 16.13 -8.04
CA MET A 91 -18.64 17.19 -8.58
C MET A 91 -19.74 17.61 -7.59
N GLY A 92 -19.66 17.14 -6.34
CA GLY A 92 -20.63 17.40 -5.29
C GLY A 92 -21.96 16.66 -5.45
N GLY A 93 -22.77 16.70 -4.39
CA GLY A 93 -24.12 16.11 -4.36
C GLY A 93 -24.11 14.61 -4.63
N THR A 94 -24.96 14.15 -5.56
CA THR A 94 -25.06 12.73 -5.94
C THR A 94 -23.89 12.24 -6.82
N ASN A 95 -23.02 13.15 -7.28
CA ASN A 95 -21.83 12.86 -8.08
C ASN A 95 -20.57 12.96 -7.23
N ALA A 96 -20.63 12.37 -6.05
CA ALA A 96 -19.56 12.27 -5.08
C ALA A 96 -18.27 11.73 -5.70
N GLY A 97 -17.13 12.33 -5.41
CA GLY A 97 -15.83 11.79 -5.83
C GLY A 97 -15.61 10.36 -5.33
N LEU A 98 -15.01 9.51 -6.17
CA LEU A 98 -14.68 8.13 -5.83
C LEU A 98 -13.45 7.67 -6.61
N ASP A 99 -12.48 7.12 -5.91
CA ASP A 99 -11.37 6.39 -6.51
C ASP A 99 -11.44 4.91 -6.08
N GLU A 100 -11.27 4.00 -7.02
CA GLU A 100 -11.22 2.55 -6.78
C GLU A 100 -10.11 1.92 -7.62
N TYR A 101 -9.17 1.26 -6.95
CA TYR A 101 -8.03 0.60 -7.57
C TYR A 101 -7.96 -0.85 -7.11
N THR A 102 -7.79 -1.76 -8.06
CA THR A 102 -7.65 -3.20 -7.77
C THR A 102 -6.46 -3.76 -8.55
N LEU A 103 -5.53 -4.37 -7.83
CA LEU A 103 -4.50 -5.25 -8.41
C LEU A 103 -4.90 -6.69 -8.14
N SER A 104 -5.04 -7.50 -9.19
CA SER A 104 -5.50 -8.88 -9.09
C SER A 104 -4.54 -9.87 -9.73
N PHE A 105 -4.49 -11.08 -9.18
CA PHE A 105 -3.73 -12.20 -9.74
C PHE A 105 -4.32 -13.55 -9.31
N GLU A 106 -3.88 -14.60 -9.98
CA GLU A 106 -4.22 -15.98 -9.62
C GLU A 106 -2.99 -16.74 -9.14
N ASN A 107 -3.15 -17.47 -8.03
CA ASN A 107 -2.11 -18.34 -7.49
C ASN A 107 -2.73 -19.64 -6.99
N ASN A 108 -2.29 -20.78 -7.53
CA ASN A 108 -2.83 -22.11 -7.23
C ASN A 108 -4.35 -22.22 -7.39
N GLY A 109 -4.91 -21.56 -8.40
CA GLY A 109 -6.36 -21.54 -8.69
C GLY A 109 -7.18 -20.58 -7.83
N TYR A 110 -6.59 -19.93 -6.83
CA TYR A 110 -7.27 -18.89 -6.04
C TYR A 110 -7.02 -17.52 -6.65
N ARG A 111 -8.06 -16.69 -6.67
CA ARG A 111 -7.97 -15.30 -7.10
C ARG A 111 -7.75 -14.40 -5.90
N TYR A 112 -6.76 -13.53 -6.00
CA TYR A 112 -6.42 -12.52 -5.00
C TYR A 112 -6.69 -11.15 -5.59
N GLU A 113 -7.39 -10.29 -4.86
CA GLU A 113 -7.71 -8.92 -5.27
C GLU A 113 -7.30 -7.97 -4.16
N ILE A 114 -6.25 -7.18 -4.40
CA ILE A 114 -5.77 -6.14 -3.50
C ILE A 114 -6.51 -4.88 -3.88
N GLN A 115 -7.33 -4.37 -2.96
CA GLN A 115 -8.28 -3.32 -3.23
C GLN A 115 -7.92 -2.06 -2.44
N TYR A 116 -8.10 -0.92 -3.07
CA TYR A 116 -8.09 0.41 -2.46
C TYR A 116 -9.34 1.15 -2.94
N SER A 117 -10.01 1.84 -2.03
CA SER A 117 -11.08 2.77 -2.37
C SER A 117 -10.99 4.03 -1.53
N HIS A 118 -11.25 5.19 -2.13
CA HIS A 118 -11.37 6.46 -1.44
C HIS A 118 -12.68 7.15 -1.84
N TYR A 119 -13.53 7.40 -0.85
CA TYR A 119 -14.79 8.10 -0.99
C TYR A 119 -14.66 9.54 -0.46
N TYR A 120 -14.70 10.50 -1.38
CA TYR A 120 -14.38 11.91 -1.10
C TYR A 120 -15.34 12.60 -0.13
N PRO A 121 -16.68 12.40 -0.19
CA PRO A 121 -17.60 13.13 0.70
C PRO A 121 -17.35 12.91 2.19
N ASP A 122 -16.98 11.69 2.57
CA ASP A 122 -16.69 11.33 3.96
C ASP A 122 -15.17 11.30 4.24
N ASN A 123 -14.35 11.62 3.24
CA ASN A 123 -12.89 11.46 3.25
C ASN A 123 -12.47 10.07 3.76
N ALA A 124 -13.20 9.04 3.32
CA ALA A 124 -13.10 7.69 3.85
C ALA A 124 -12.29 6.80 2.92
N THR A 125 -11.21 6.20 3.45
CA THR A 125 -10.36 5.26 2.71
C THR A 125 -10.54 3.84 3.24
N SER A 126 -10.78 2.90 2.34
CA SER A 126 -10.75 1.47 2.60
C SER A 126 -9.65 0.79 1.79
N VAL A 127 -9.07 -0.27 2.36
CA VAL A 127 -8.03 -1.09 1.73
C VAL A 127 -8.17 -2.52 2.23
N GLY A 128 -7.83 -3.51 1.42
CA GLY A 128 -7.92 -4.90 1.85
C GLY A 128 -7.51 -5.91 0.78
N ILE A 129 -7.75 -7.18 1.10
CA ILE A 129 -7.58 -8.30 0.17
C ILE A 129 -8.86 -9.13 0.15
N ARG A 130 -9.44 -9.30 -1.03
CA ARG A 130 -10.45 -10.32 -1.27
C ARG A 130 -9.80 -11.56 -1.86
N ILE A 131 -10.20 -12.74 -1.36
CA ILE A 131 -9.73 -14.03 -1.88
C ILE A 131 -10.94 -14.86 -2.27
N SER A 132 -10.93 -15.37 -3.51
CA SER A 132 -11.97 -16.25 -4.04
C SER A 132 -11.38 -17.60 -4.46
N ASP A 133 -12.17 -18.65 -4.29
CA ASP A 133 -11.85 -19.99 -4.74
C ASP A 133 -11.96 -20.12 -6.28
N PRO A 134 -11.53 -21.25 -6.88
CA PRO A 134 -11.63 -21.46 -8.33
C PRO A 134 -13.07 -21.42 -8.89
N ALA A 135 -14.09 -21.60 -8.05
CA ALA A 135 -15.50 -21.48 -8.44
C ALA A 135 -16.00 -20.02 -8.39
N GLY A 136 -15.15 -19.08 -8.01
CA GLY A 136 -15.47 -17.66 -7.87
C GLY A 136 -16.12 -17.28 -6.55
N LYS A 137 -16.27 -18.22 -5.61
CA LYS A 137 -16.84 -17.94 -4.29
C LYS A 137 -15.80 -17.23 -3.43
N GLN A 138 -16.16 -16.08 -2.86
CA GLN A 138 -15.34 -15.41 -1.86
C GLN A 138 -15.18 -16.30 -0.61
N ILE A 139 -13.92 -16.58 -0.25
CA ILE A 139 -13.56 -17.41 0.91
C ILE A 139 -12.88 -16.60 2.02
N ALA A 140 -12.36 -15.41 1.70
CA ALA A 140 -11.82 -14.50 2.70
C ALA A 140 -11.95 -13.05 2.24
N ASP A 141 -12.09 -12.16 3.24
CA ASP A 141 -12.02 -10.71 3.09
C ASP A 141 -11.18 -10.16 4.24
N LEU A 142 -9.98 -9.68 3.91
CA LEU A 142 -8.99 -9.23 4.87
C LEU A 142 -8.93 -7.71 4.82
N ALA A 143 -9.68 -7.07 5.72
CA ALA A 143 -9.64 -5.62 5.87
C ALA A 143 -8.24 -5.14 6.28
N GLY A 144 -7.77 -4.07 5.66
CA GLY A 144 -6.52 -3.39 6.00
C GLY A 144 -6.74 -2.16 6.87
N ASP A 145 -5.70 -1.79 7.60
CA ASP A 145 -5.64 -0.54 8.37
C ASP A 145 -5.24 0.60 7.43
N SER A 146 -6.21 1.41 7.01
CA SER A 146 -5.99 2.50 6.03
C SER A 146 -5.02 3.57 6.52
N LYS A 147 -4.79 3.68 7.84
CA LYS A 147 -3.78 4.61 8.40
C LYS A 147 -2.34 4.15 8.18
N THR A 148 -2.15 2.90 7.76
CA THR A 148 -0.83 2.30 7.51
C THR A 148 -0.48 2.23 6.03
N ILE A 149 -1.31 2.82 5.17
CA ILE A 149 -1.05 2.85 3.74
C ILE A 149 0.27 3.60 3.47
N SER A 150 1.10 3.02 2.62
CA SER A 150 2.32 3.65 2.08
C SER A 150 2.40 3.39 0.59
N GLY A 151 2.71 4.41 -0.20
CA GLY A 151 2.66 4.34 -1.67
C GLY A 151 1.23 4.43 -2.22
N SER A 152 1.06 4.08 -3.49
CA SER A 152 -0.24 4.14 -4.18
C SER A 152 -0.31 3.13 -5.32
N LEU A 153 -1.41 2.36 -5.36
CA LEU A 153 -1.71 1.48 -6.50
C LEU A 153 -1.89 2.25 -7.81
N LEU A 154 -2.27 3.53 -7.77
CA LEU A 154 -2.44 4.35 -8.97
C LEU A 154 -1.15 4.45 -9.81
N SER A 155 0.02 4.28 -9.18
CA SER A 155 1.30 4.23 -9.89
C SER A 155 1.40 3.11 -10.94
N LEU A 156 0.53 2.10 -10.86
CA LEU A 156 0.48 0.98 -11.80
C LEU A 156 -0.36 1.22 -13.05
N ARG A 157 -1.04 2.39 -13.14
CA ARG A 157 -2.00 2.69 -14.21
C ARG A 157 -1.40 2.60 -15.62
N ASP A 158 -0.15 3.01 -15.76
CA ASP A 158 0.55 3.07 -17.05
C ASP A 158 1.65 2.01 -17.16
N ASP A 159 1.65 1.00 -16.26
CA ASP A 159 2.62 -0.08 -16.31
C ASP A 159 2.26 -1.10 -17.39
N GLU A 160 3.05 -1.12 -18.46
CA GLU A 160 2.87 -2.01 -19.62
C GLU A 160 3.09 -3.49 -19.30
N ARG A 161 3.73 -3.81 -18.16
CA ARG A 161 3.93 -5.20 -17.69
C ARG A 161 2.66 -5.80 -17.10
N LEU A 162 1.62 -4.99 -16.91
CA LEU A 162 0.33 -5.42 -16.37
C LEU A 162 -0.72 -5.56 -17.48
N ILE A 163 -1.72 -6.39 -17.22
CA ILE A 163 -2.96 -6.36 -18.00
C ILE A 163 -3.77 -5.19 -17.47
N GLN A 164 -3.96 -4.15 -18.29
CA GLN A 164 -4.80 -3.01 -17.94
C GLN A 164 -6.24 -3.33 -18.32
N ARG A 165 -7.17 -3.21 -17.36
CA ARG A 165 -8.61 -3.31 -17.62
C ARG A 165 -9.33 -2.09 -17.06
N PRO A 166 -9.89 -1.23 -17.92
CA PRO A 166 -10.79 -0.18 -17.45
C PRO A 166 -12.03 -0.80 -16.81
N TRP A 167 -12.58 -0.14 -15.79
CA TRP A 167 -13.72 -0.67 -15.04
C TRP A 167 -15.01 -0.84 -15.88
N TYR A 168 -15.10 -0.23 -17.05
CA TYR A 168 -16.23 -0.38 -17.98
C TYR A 168 -16.14 -1.63 -18.89
N GLU A 169 -15.05 -2.40 -18.80
CA GLU A 169 -14.84 -3.65 -19.55
C GLU A 169 -15.00 -4.91 -18.69
N LEU A 170 -15.45 -4.76 -17.44
CA LEU A 170 -15.75 -5.84 -16.49
C LEU A 170 -17.26 -6.10 -16.39
#